data_AF-A0AA43IR92-F1
#
_entry.id   AF-A0AA43IR92-F1
#
_cell.length_a   1.000
_cell.length_b   1.000
_cell.length_c   1.000
_cell.angle_alpha   90.00
_cell.angle_beta   90.00
_cell.angle_gamma   90.00
#
_symmetry.space_group_name_H-M   'P 1'
#
loop_
_entity.id
_entity.type
_entity.pdbx_description
1 polymer ?
#
loop_
_entity_poly.entity_id
_entity_poly.type
_entity_poly.pdbx_seq_one_letter_code
_entity_poly.pdbx_strand_id
1 'polypeptide(L)'
;MRIHRRLEELHAIGGGPGANRPHPSDAEDEAHELVAGWLEEAGLAVETDPSGNLVGRAAASSEVWVGSHLDTVPVGGKFDGALGVVAAIEAVERTGLGSVVAFRGEEVGCVGSRALVVRGDSLPQAFLELHIEQGPVLAQRDVPLGVVTGIVGYARGELVLEGTAGHAGTTPMTHRDDALVSAAAEILRIRDAALGISGAVATVGKLEVSPGGANVIPDRVRMSLDARAPDVARLDALIESIAFVPSYRVEPVELGAGVRAALRESIAERGIEVVELASGAGHDAGILAAAKADSGMLFVRSLNGGISHSPDELSSAEDVELAVEVLTDTLRRLASSS
;
A
#
# COMPACT_ATOMS: atom_id res chain seq x y z
N MET A 1 -13.17 -22.43 0.74
CA MET A 1 -12.01 -22.51 1.66
C MET A 1 -12.22 -21.57 2.86
N ARG A 2 -11.67 -21.88 4.04
CA ARG A 2 -11.81 -21.08 5.29
C ARG A 2 -11.39 -19.60 5.11
N ILE A 3 -10.31 -19.36 4.37
CA ILE A 3 -9.80 -18.00 4.07
C ILE A 3 -10.86 -17.16 3.36
N HIS A 4 -11.43 -17.66 2.25
CA HIS A 4 -12.46 -16.90 1.53
C HIS A 4 -13.69 -16.63 2.39
N ARG A 5 -14.12 -17.60 3.21
CA ARG A 5 -15.24 -17.37 4.13
C ARG A 5 -14.94 -16.21 5.09
N ARG A 6 -13.76 -16.20 5.71
CA ARG A 6 -13.32 -15.12 6.61
C ARG A 6 -13.22 -13.77 5.88
N LEU A 7 -12.76 -13.75 4.63
CA LEU A 7 -12.75 -12.53 3.81
C LEU A 7 -14.16 -12.01 3.53
N GLU A 8 -15.13 -12.89 3.22
CA GLU A 8 -16.53 -12.50 3.06
C GLU A 8 -17.13 -11.96 4.36
N GLU A 9 -16.81 -12.60 5.50
CA GLU A 9 -17.27 -12.15 6.83
C GLU A 9 -16.73 -10.74 7.15
N LEU A 10 -15.44 -10.47 6.91
CA LEU A 10 -14.88 -9.13 7.05
C LEU A 10 -15.49 -8.13 6.05
N HIS A 11 -15.66 -8.53 4.79
CA HIS A 11 -16.22 -7.67 3.75
C HIS A 11 -17.66 -7.21 4.05
N ALA A 12 -18.43 -8.02 4.77
CA ALA A 12 -19.80 -7.69 5.16
C ALA A 12 -19.89 -6.58 6.23
N ILE A 13 -18.81 -6.33 6.99
CA ILE A 13 -18.77 -5.32 8.05
C ILE A 13 -18.78 -3.90 7.47
N GLY A 14 -19.53 -2.99 8.11
CA GLY A 14 -19.73 -1.61 7.68
C GLY A 14 -20.86 -1.40 6.65
N GLY A 15 -21.16 -2.45 5.86
CA GLY A 15 -22.22 -2.45 4.85
C GLY A 15 -22.01 -1.43 3.70
N GLY A 16 -22.98 -1.38 2.78
CA GLY A 16 -22.92 -0.51 1.61
C GLY A 16 -22.22 -1.16 0.39
N PRO A 17 -21.88 -0.38 -0.65
CA PRO A 17 -21.13 -0.90 -1.79
C PRO A 17 -19.66 -1.11 -1.39
N GLY A 18 -19.15 -2.33 -1.55
CA GLY A 18 -17.77 -2.69 -1.21
C GLY A 18 -17.50 -2.77 0.30
N ALA A 19 -16.22 -2.88 0.67
CA ALA A 19 -15.80 -2.79 2.06
C ALA A 19 -15.81 -1.33 2.53
N ASN A 20 -16.21 -1.09 3.78
CA ASN A 20 -16.33 0.27 4.31
C ASN A 20 -16.01 0.30 5.81
N ARG A 21 -14.72 0.14 6.13
CA ARG A 21 -14.20 0.12 7.51
C ARG A 21 -13.10 1.20 7.71
N PRO A 22 -13.39 2.49 7.51
CA PRO A 22 -12.37 3.54 7.61
C PRO A 22 -11.84 3.71 9.04
N HIS A 23 -10.58 4.08 9.19
CA HIS A 23 -10.01 4.42 10.50
C HIS A 23 -10.23 5.89 10.87
N PRO A 24 -10.62 6.21 12.13
CA PRO A 24 -11.21 5.31 13.11
C PRO A 24 -12.71 5.12 12.87
N SER A 25 -13.24 3.91 13.06
CA SER A 25 -14.69 3.67 13.04
C SER A 25 -15.10 2.44 13.85
N ASP A 26 -16.37 2.41 14.27
CA ASP A 26 -17.00 1.24 14.91
C ASP A 26 -16.89 -0.02 14.02
N ALA A 27 -16.88 0.14 12.69
CA ALA A 27 -16.75 -0.96 11.73
C ALA A 27 -15.32 -1.54 11.70
N GLU A 28 -14.30 -0.71 11.91
CA GLU A 28 -12.92 -1.18 12.10
C GLU A 28 -12.78 -1.93 13.44
N ASP A 29 -13.42 -1.42 14.50
CA ASP A 29 -13.45 -2.07 15.81
C ASP A 29 -14.13 -3.44 15.75
N GLU A 30 -15.30 -3.53 15.09
CA GLU A 30 -16.01 -4.79 14.86
C GLU A 30 -15.13 -5.82 14.12
N ALA A 31 -14.36 -5.37 13.12
CA ALA A 31 -13.44 -6.25 12.40
C ALA A 31 -12.29 -6.76 13.29
N HIS A 32 -11.75 -5.92 14.17
CA HIS A 32 -10.73 -6.34 15.13
C HIS A 32 -11.29 -7.30 16.17
N GLU A 33 -12.50 -7.07 16.68
CA GLU A 33 -13.18 -8.00 17.60
C GLU A 33 -13.45 -9.36 16.95
N LEU A 34 -13.90 -9.38 15.69
CA LEU A 34 -14.10 -10.62 14.93
C LEU A 34 -12.79 -11.38 14.75
N VAL A 35 -11.72 -10.69 14.36
CA VAL A 35 -10.39 -11.30 14.17
C VAL A 35 -9.81 -11.78 15.49
N ALA A 36 -10.03 -11.07 16.60
CA ALA A 36 -9.62 -11.52 17.93
C ALA A 36 -10.23 -12.88 18.27
N GLY A 37 -11.52 -13.08 17.99
CA GLY A 37 -12.19 -14.38 18.14
C GLY A 37 -11.54 -15.48 17.28
N TRP A 38 -11.18 -15.18 16.03
CA TRP A 38 -10.48 -16.16 15.18
C TRP A 38 -9.06 -16.49 15.65
N LEU A 39 -8.36 -15.54 16.27
CA LEU A 39 -7.05 -15.78 16.88
C LEU A 39 -7.19 -16.69 18.11
N GLU A 40 -8.20 -16.47 18.95
CA GLU A 40 -8.51 -17.34 20.09
C GLU A 40 -8.90 -18.75 19.65
N GLU A 41 -9.72 -18.88 18.60
CA GLU A 41 -10.09 -20.17 17.98
C GLU A 41 -8.85 -20.93 17.45
N ALA A 42 -7.85 -20.19 16.95
CA ALA A 42 -6.57 -20.75 16.52
C ALA A 42 -5.63 -21.09 17.69
N GLY A 43 -6.05 -20.87 18.94
CA GLY A 43 -5.29 -21.18 20.15
C GLY A 43 -4.17 -20.18 20.46
N LEU A 44 -4.25 -18.96 19.91
CA LEU A 44 -3.25 -17.91 20.13
C LEU A 44 -3.57 -17.08 21.37
N ALA A 45 -2.53 -16.61 22.05
CA ALA A 45 -2.68 -15.65 23.13
C ALA A 45 -2.91 -14.26 22.54
N VAL A 46 -4.12 -13.72 22.73
CA VAL A 46 -4.53 -12.45 22.12
C VAL A 46 -4.29 -11.28 23.07
N GLU A 47 -3.68 -10.22 22.56
CA GLU A 47 -3.48 -8.95 23.23
C GLU A 47 -3.77 -7.77 22.29
N THR A 48 -4.11 -6.63 22.86
CA THR A 48 -4.22 -5.37 22.15
C THR A 48 -3.23 -4.40 22.73
N ASP A 49 -2.38 -3.83 21.88
CA ASP A 49 -1.36 -2.88 22.32
C ASP A 49 -1.96 -1.49 22.63
N PRO A 50 -1.20 -0.56 23.24
CA PRO A 50 -1.70 0.79 23.55
C PRO A 50 -2.11 1.63 22.32
N SER A 51 -1.76 1.20 21.11
CA SER A 51 -2.13 1.84 19.84
C SER A 51 -3.35 1.19 19.20
N GLY A 52 -3.94 0.17 19.85
CA GLY A 52 -5.09 -0.57 19.34
C GLY A 52 -4.72 -1.68 18.35
N ASN A 53 -3.43 -1.95 18.12
CA ASN A 53 -3.00 -3.06 17.28
C ASN A 53 -3.35 -4.37 17.97
N LEU A 54 -3.93 -5.31 17.22
CA LEU A 54 -4.28 -6.62 17.71
C LEU A 54 -3.14 -7.60 17.42
N VAL A 55 -2.68 -8.33 18.45
CA VAL A 55 -1.59 -9.30 18.31
C VAL A 55 -2.04 -10.64 18.88
N GLY A 56 -1.87 -11.72 18.11
CA GLY A 56 -2.09 -13.10 18.55
C GLY A 56 -0.80 -13.89 18.53
N ARG A 57 -0.33 -14.37 19.67
CA ARG A 57 0.99 -15.03 19.80
C ARG A 57 0.87 -16.55 19.93
N ALA A 58 1.66 -17.29 19.16
CA ALA A 58 1.83 -18.72 19.37
C ALA A 58 2.76 -19.02 20.56
N ALA A 59 2.58 -20.16 21.22
CA ALA A 59 3.31 -20.50 22.44
C ALA A 59 4.79 -20.91 22.20
N ALA A 60 5.13 -21.42 21.02
CA ALA A 60 6.42 -22.05 20.76
C ALA A 60 7.52 -21.09 20.27
N SER A 61 7.14 -20.09 19.46
CA SER A 61 8.03 -19.03 18.95
C SER A 61 7.18 -17.85 18.50
N SER A 62 7.50 -16.63 18.94
CA SER A 62 6.71 -15.41 18.68
C SER A 62 7.51 -14.26 18.06
N GLU A 63 8.78 -14.51 17.70
CA GLU A 63 9.74 -13.49 17.24
C GLU A 63 9.52 -13.06 15.78
N VAL A 64 8.88 -13.92 14.98
CA VAL A 64 8.47 -13.59 13.60
C VAL A 64 7.01 -13.16 13.62
N TRP A 65 6.73 -11.96 13.14
CA TRP A 65 5.36 -11.47 13.01
C TRP A 65 4.87 -11.59 11.57
N VAL A 66 3.60 -11.91 11.42
CA VAL A 66 2.92 -12.02 10.12
C VAL A 66 1.61 -11.27 10.22
N GLY A 67 1.28 -10.44 9.24
CA GLY A 67 0.09 -9.61 9.37
C GLY A 67 -0.05 -8.56 8.30
N SER A 68 -1.04 -7.70 8.50
CA SER A 68 -1.34 -6.50 7.70
C SER A 68 -2.39 -5.68 8.48
N HIS A 69 -3.34 -5.05 7.81
CA HIS A 69 -4.37 -4.19 8.40
C HIS A 69 -5.80 -4.69 8.14
N LEU A 70 -6.77 -4.11 8.85
CA LEU A 70 -8.20 -4.44 8.72
C LEU A 70 -9.08 -3.25 8.33
N ASP A 71 -8.58 -2.03 8.50
CA ASP A 71 -9.25 -0.83 7.99
C ASP A 71 -9.21 -0.79 6.47
N THR A 72 -10.16 -0.06 5.88
CA THR A 72 -10.26 0.12 4.43
C THR A 72 -10.55 1.56 4.09
N VAL A 73 -10.21 2.00 2.88
CA VAL A 73 -10.91 3.15 2.29
C VAL A 73 -12.44 2.90 2.19
N PRO A 74 -13.26 3.98 2.14
CA PRO A 74 -14.67 3.84 1.80
C PRO A 74 -14.86 3.23 0.40
N VAL A 75 -15.77 2.26 0.28
CA VAL A 75 -16.07 1.58 -0.99
C VAL A 75 -14.84 0.81 -1.53
N GLY A 76 -14.06 0.24 -0.62
CA GLY A 76 -12.86 -0.54 -0.90
C GLY A 76 -13.14 -1.98 -1.34
N GLY A 77 -12.05 -2.70 -1.60
CA GLY A 77 -12.06 -4.11 -2.00
C GLY A 77 -12.19 -5.08 -0.83
N LYS A 78 -12.15 -6.38 -1.16
CA LYS A 78 -12.25 -7.46 -0.16
C LYS A 78 -10.90 -7.88 0.41
N PHE A 79 -9.82 -7.71 -0.35
CA PHE A 79 -8.53 -8.32 -0.11
C PHE A 79 -7.51 -7.33 0.47
N ASP A 80 -7.55 -6.06 0.10
CA ASP A 80 -6.68 -4.99 0.63
C ASP A 80 -6.62 -5.03 2.17
N GLY A 81 -5.42 -5.20 2.73
CA GLY A 81 -5.16 -5.49 4.14
C GLY A 81 -5.68 -6.84 4.67
N ALA A 82 -6.99 -7.08 4.55
CA ALA A 82 -7.68 -8.21 5.15
C ALA A 82 -7.12 -9.58 4.71
N LEU A 83 -6.64 -9.69 3.46
CA LEU A 83 -5.98 -10.89 2.96
C LEU A 83 -4.74 -11.24 3.76
N GLY A 84 -3.90 -10.25 4.09
CA GLY A 84 -2.67 -10.45 4.86
C GLY A 84 -2.96 -10.97 6.26
N VAL A 85 -3.95 -10.39 6.94
CA VAL A 85 -4.35 -10.82 8.29
C VAL A 85 -4.96 -12.23 8.28
N VAL A 86 -5.90 -12.51 7.37
CA VAL A 86 -6.54 -13.84 7.31
C VAL A 86 -5.53 -14.93 6.92
N ALA A 87 -4.62 -14.63 6.00
CA ALA A 87 -3.55 -15.55 5.61
C ALA A 87 -2.55 -15.78 6.76
N ALA A 88 -2.22 -14.73 7.53
CA ALA A 88 -1.37 -14.84 8.71
C ALA A 88 -1.95 -15.80 9.75
N ILE A 89 -3.24 -15.69 10.07
CA ILE A 89 -3.92 -16.62 10.99
C ILE A 89 -3.79 -18.06 10.50
N GLU A 90 -4.06 -18.29 9.22
CA GLU A 90 -3.97 -19.62 8.63
C GLU A 90 -2.54 -20.18 8.68
N ALA A 91 -1.53 -19.37 8.38
CA ALA A 91 -0.12 -19.79 8.40
C ALA A 91 0.38 -20.08 9.82
N VAL A 92 0.07 -19.20 10.79
CA VAL A 92 0.44 -19.36 12.20
C VAL A 92 -0.27 -20.57 12.80
N GLU A 93 -1.56 -20.79 12.54
CA GLU A 93 -2.31 -21.96 13.02
C GLU A 93 -1.73 -23.28 12.48
N ARG A 94 -1.36 -23.33 11.19
CA ARG A 94 -0.77 -24.52 10.56
C ARG A 94 0.62 -24.87 11.07
N THR A 95 1.37 -23.86 11.53
CA THR A 95 2.77 -24.04 11.93
C THR A 95 2.95 -24.11 13.43
N GLY A 96 2.08 -23.46 14.20
CA GLY A 96 2.28 -23.20 15.62
C GLY A 96 3.44 -22.22 15.88
N LEU A 97 3.86 -21.46 14.88
CA LEU A 97 5.02 -20.56 14.93
C LEU A 97 4.60 -19.14 14.59
N GLY A 98 5.27 -18.16 15.20
CA GLY A 98 5.09 -16.73 14.94
C GLY A 98 3.97 -16.07 15.73
N SER A 99 3.79 -14.79 15.45
CA SER A 99 2.68 -13.98 15.95
C SER A 99 1.89 -13.39 14.78
N VAL A 100 0.57 -13.37 14.88
CA VAL A 100 -0.28 -12.60 13.97
C VAL A 100 -0.39 -11.17 14.47
N VAL A 101 -0.34 -10.19 13.58
CA VAL A 101 -0.67 -8.79 13.89
C VAL A 101 -1.71 -8.22 12.92
N ALA A 102 -2.67 -7.49 13.46
CA ALA A 102 -3.57 -6.61 12.71
C ALA A 102 -3.29 -5.17 13.16
N PHE A 103 -2.68 -4.37 12.28
CA PHE A 103 -2.37 -2.98 12.53
C PHE A 103 -3.61 -2.09 12.34
N ARG A 104 -3.63 -0.99 13.08
CA ARG A 104 -4.67 0.05 13.00
C ARG A 104 -4.35 1.11 11.95
N GLY A 105 -5.36 1.53 11.21
CA GLY A 105 -5.31 2.75 10.40
C GLY A 105 -4.18 2.79 9.39
N GLU A 106 -3.99 1.73 8.61
CA GLU A 106 -3.00 1.70 7.54
C GLU A 106 -3.34 2.74 6.46
N GLU A 107 -4.60 2.79 6.06
CA GLU A 107 -5.09 3.59 4.92
C GLU A 107 -4.99 5.10 5.16
N VAL A 108 -4.84 5.49 6.43
CA VAL A 108 -4.68 6.87 6.88
C VAL A 108 -3.25 7.16 7.36
N GLY A 109 -2.30 6.31 7.00
CA GLY A 109 -0.86 6.54 7.14
C GLY A 109 -0.14 5.60 8.10
N CYS A 110 -0.55 4.33 8.20
CA CYS A 110 0.07 3.31 9.04
C CYS A 110 0.11 3.71 10.52
N VAL A 111 -1.03 4.17 11.05
CA VAL A 111 -1.15 4.73 12.42
C VAL A 111 -0.60 3.77 13.46
N GLY A 112 -1.02 2.51 13.39
CA GLY A 112 -0.69 1.44 14.31
C GLY A 112 0.80 1.11 14.36
N SER A 113 1.40 0.79 13.21
CA SER A 113 2.83 0.46 13.12
C SER A 113 3.73 1.65 13.43
N ARG A 114 3.36 2.88 13.01
CA ARG A 114 4.11 4.10 13.36
C ARG A 114 4.08 4.36 14.86
N ALA A 115 2.92 4.21 15.50
CA ALA A 115 2.81 4.45 16.93
C ALA A 115 3.63 3.43 17.73
N LEU A 116 3.67 2.17 17.28
CA LEU A 116 4.54 1.13 17.85
C LEU A 116 6.03 1.52 17.77
N VAL A 117 6.50 1.97 16.60
CA VAL A 117 7.89 2.44 16.41
C VAL A 117 8.20 3.68 17.26
N VAL A 118 7.30 4.67 17.27
CA VAL A 118 7.49 5.93 18.02
C VAL A 118 7.53 5.69 19.53
N ARG A 119 6.73 4.74 20.04
CA ARG A 119 6.73 4.35 21.46
C ARG A 119 8.06 3.68 21.87
N GLY A 120 8.82 3.16 20.91
CA GLY A 120 10.07 2.45 21.16
C GLY A 120 9.86 1.00 21.61
N ASP A 121 8.74 0.39 21.20
CA ASP A 121 8.46 -1.00 21.50
C ASP A 121 9.47 -1.92 20.80
N SER A 122 9.64 -3.12 21.37
CA SER A 122 10.47 -4.14 20.73
C SER A 122 9.83 -4.59 19.43
N LEU A 123 10.57 -4.42 18.33
CA LEU A 123 10.16 -4.89 17.00
C LEU A 123 10.39 -6.41 16.90
N PRO A 124 9.62 -7.11 16.05
CA PRO A 124 9.92 -8.51 15.75
C PRO A 124 11.28 -8.67 15.09
N GLN A 125 11.87 -9.85 15.22
CA GLN A 125 13.09 -10.20 14.49
C GLN A 125 12.86 -10.11 12.98
N ALA A 126 11.71 -10.61 12.52
CA ALA A 126 11.27 -10.48 11.15
C ALA A 126 9.78 -10.21 11.06
N PHE A 127 9.38 -9.42 10.07
CA PHE A 127 7.97 -9.18 9.74
C PHE A 127 7.69 -9.60 8.29
N LEU A 128 6.60 -10.35 8.10
CA LEU A 128 6.17 -10.79 6.79
C LEU A 128 4.72 -10.35 6.52
N GLU A 129 4.54 -9.55 5.49
CA GLU A 129 3.23 -9.05 5.10
C GLU A 129 2.84 -9.61 3.73
N LEU A 130 1.73 -10.35 3.69
CA LEU A 130 1.12 -10.76 2.43
C LEU A 130 0.09 -9.73 2.03
N HIS A 131 0.16 -9.28 0.78
CA HIS A 131 -0.72 -8.24 0.27
C HIS A 131 -1.10 -8.51 -1.18
N ILE A 132 -2.21 -7.96 -1.66
CA ILE A 132 -2.44 -7.89 -3.11
C ILE A 132 -1.50 -6.86 -3.75
N GLU A 133 -1.14 -7.03 -5.02
CA GLU A 133 -0.22 -6.11 -5.72
C GLU A 133 -0.76 -4.68 -5.82
N GLN A 134 -2.08 -4.52 -5.93
CA GLN A 134 -2.76 -3.24 -6.24
C GLN A 134 -2.29 -2.61 -7.56
N GLY A 135 -1.74 -3.44 -8.44
CA GLY A 135 -1.17 -3.08 -9.72
C GLY A 135 -1.28 -4.21 -10.73
N PRO A 136 -1.00 -3.94 -12.02
CA PRO A 136 -1.22 -4.92 -13.08
C PRO A 136 0.02 -5.74 -13.43
N VAL A 137 1.17 -5.57 -12.77
CA VAL A 137 2.46 -6.12 -13.22
C VAL A 137 2.45 -7.64 -13.22
N LEU A 138 2.00 -8.27 -12.14
CA LEU A 138 1.91 -9.73 -12.03
C LEU A 138 0.85 -10.29 -13.00
N ALA A 139 -0.26 -9.59 -13.18
CA ALA A 139 -1.29 -9.97 -14.14
C ALA A 139 -0.80 -9.89 -15.60
N GLN A 140 -0.07 -8.83 -15.96
CA GLN A 140 0.49 -8.65 -17.30
C GLN A 140 1.59 -9.67 -17.62
N ARG A 141 2.33 -10.11 -16.60
CA ARG A 141 3.36 -11.14 -16.73
C ARG A 141 2.83 -12.57 -16.57
N ASP A 142 1.55 -12.73 -16.23
CA ASP A 142 0.90 -14.01 -15.93
C ASP A 142 1.64 -14.83 -14.85
N VAL A 143 2.03 -14.16 -13.75
CA VAL A 143 2.71 -14.77 -12.61
C VAL A 143 1.84 -14.56 -11.37
N PRO A 144 1.62 -15.59 -10.51
CA PRO A 144 0.67 -15.47 -9.41
C PRO A 144 1.20 -14.64 -8.23
N LEU A 145 2.53 -14.58 -8.06
CA LEU A 145 3.19 -14.03 -6.88
C LEU A 145 4.37 -13.13 -7.24
N GLY A 146 4.66 -12.16 -6.36
CA GLY A 146 5.82 -11.29 -6.47
C GLY A 146 6.51 -11.07 -5.13
N VAL A 147 7.84 -10.96 -5.14
CA VAL A 147 8.63 -10.58 -3.96
C VAL A 147 8.86 -9.07 -3.99
N VAL A 148 8.40 -8.37 -2.96
CA VAL A 148 8.52 -6.92 -2.91
C VAL A 148 9.95 -6.53 -2.50
N THR A 149 10.58 -5.65 -3.29
CA THR A 149 11.96 -5.21 -3.05
C THR A 149 12.06 -4.02 -2.10
N GLY A 150 11.02 -3.20 -2.07
CA GLY A 150 11.01 -1.91 -1.37
C GLY A 150 9.65 -1.24 -1.52
N ILE A 151 9.39 -0.24 -0.68
CA ILE A 151 8.28 0.69 -0.84
C ILE A 151 8.80 1.98 -1.46
N VAL A 152 8.14 2.46 -2.52
CA VAL A 152 8.55 3.68 -3.22
C VAL A 152 8.49 4.90 -2.30
N GLY A 153 9.42 5.83 -2.51
CA GLY A 153 9.36 7.15 -1.90
C GLY A 153 8.43 8.04 -2.70
N TYR A 154 7.90 9.06 -2.06
CA TYR A 154 7.05 10.02 -2.73
C TYR A 154 7.20 11.44 -2.18
N ALA A 155 6.98 12.40 -3.07
CA ALA A 155 6.99 13.82 -2.81
C ALA A 155 5.68 14.43 -3.31
N ARG A 156 4.99 15.14 -2.43
CA ARG A 156 3.73 15.83 -2.73
C ARG A 156 3.89 17.32 -2.59
N GLY A 157 3.18 18.08 -3.41
CA GLY A 157 3.22 19.53 -3.39
C GLY A 157 2.13 20.15 -4.26
N GLU A 158 2.26 21.45 -4.44
CA GLU A 158 1.41 22.23 -5.35
C GLU A 158 2.29 23.05 -6.29
N LEU A 159 1.78 23.25 -7.51
CA LEU A 159 2.29 24.22 -8.45
C LEU A 159 1.20 25.27 -8.70
N VAL A 160 1.58 26.53 -8.74
CA VAL A 160 0.67 27.65 -9.00
C VAL A 160 1.17 28.37 -10.25
N LEU A 161 0.32 28.41 -11.26
CA LEU A 161 0.56 29.19 -12.47
C LEU A 161 -0.34 30.41 -12.44
N GLU A 162 0.27 31.56 -12.68
CA GLU A 162 -0.38 32.85 -12.75
C GLU A 162 -0.41 33.31 -14.22
N GLY A 163 -1.40 34.12 -14.54
CA GLY A 163 -1.66 34.71 -15.84
C GLY A 163 -2.45 36.01 -15.67
N THR A 164 -3.25 36.38 -16.67
CA THR A 164 -4.04 37.61 -16.64
C THR A 164 -5.48 37.35 -17.06
N ALA A 165 -6.42 37.76 -16.20
CA ALA A 165 -7.84 37.62 -16.47
C ALA A 165 -8.27 38.48 -17.65
N GLY A 166 -9.12 37.94 -18.51
CA GLY A 166 -9.61 38.63 -19.70
C GLY A 166 -10.92 38.05 -20.18
N HIS A 167 -11.58 38.77 -21.09
CA HIS A 167 -12.86 38.32 -21.64
C HIS A 167 -12.62 37.33 -22.78
N ALA A 168 -13.16 36.11 -22.67
CA ALA A 168 -12.87 35.01 -23.58
C ALA A 168 -13.25 35.29 -25.05
N GLY A 169 -14.20 36.20 -25.30
CA GLY A 169 -14.62 36.56 -26.66
C GLY A 169 -13.89 37.75 -27.28
N THR A 170 -13.28 38.64 -26.48
CA THR A 170 -12.77 39.93 -26.98
C THR A 170 -11.28 40.11 -26.80
N THR A 171 -10.64 39.36 -25.90
CA THR A 171 -9.18 39.32 -25.80
C THR A 171 -8.60 38.48 -26.95
N PRO A 172 -7.81 39.08 -27.88
CA PRO A 172 -7.21 38.35 -29.00
C PRO A 172 -6.27 37.25 -28.52
N MET A 173 -6.19 36.13 -29.25
CA MET A 173 -5.36 34.97 -28.85
C MET A 173 -3.88 35.32 -28.65
N THR A 174 -3.33 36.23 -29.46
CA THR A 174 -1.92 36.66 -29.40
C THR A 174 -1.59 37.53 -28.18
N HIS A 175 -2.59 37.92 -27.39
CA HIS A 175 -2.44 38.78 -26.21
C HIS A 175 -2.88 38.09 -24.92
N ARG A 176 -3.13 36.77 -24.97
CA ARG A 176 -3.54 36.02 -23.78
C ARG A 176 -2.34 35.58 -22.98
N ASP A 177 -2.46 35.74 -21.68
CA ASP A 177 -1.62 35.12 -20.67
C ASP A 177 -2.54 34.19 -19.86
N ASP A 178 -2.82 33.01 -20.43
CA ASP A 178 -3.87 32.10 -19.98
C ASP A 178 -3.28 31.03 -19.05
N ALA A 179 -3.54 31.15 -17.75
CA ALA A 179 -2.97 30.26 -16.74
C ALA A 179 -3.39 28.78 -16.95
N LEU A 180 -4.58 28.52 -17.50
CA LEU A 180 -5.06 27.15 -17.74
C LEU A 180 -4.39 26.51 -18.94
N VAL A 181 -4.11 27.29 -20.00
CA VAL A 181 -3.31 26.80 -21.13
C VAL A 181 -1.89 26.47 -20.68
N SER A 182 -1.28 27.34 -19.86
CA SER A 182 0.03 27.07 -19.25
C SER A 182 0.01 25.82 -18.38
N ALA A 183 -1.05 25.62 -17.58
CA ALA A 183 -1.17 24.44 -16.73
C ALA A 183 -1.31 23.15 -17.56
N ALA A 184 -2.06 23.19 -18.67
CA ALA A 184 -2.17 22.05 -19.58
C ALA A 184 -0.81 21.65 -20.19
N ALA A 185 0.01 22.62 -20.60
CA ALA A 185 1.36 22.37 -21.07
C ALA A 185 2.25 21.77 -19.97
N GLU A 186 2.13 22.30 -18.75
CA GLU A 186 2.92 21.86 -17.60
C GLU A 186 2.57 20.44 -17.15
N ILE A 187 1.29 20.05 -17.19
CA ILE A 187 0.84 18.67 -16.92
C ILE A 187 1.49 17.67 -17.90
N LEU A 188 1.57 18.01 -19.18
CA LEU A 188 2.24 17.17 -20.17
C LEU A 188 3.74 17.06 -19.90
N ARG A 189 4.39 18.17 -19.53
CA ARG A 189 5.81 18.19 -19.16
C ARG A 189 6.09 17.32 -17.93
N ILE A 190 5.23 17.38 -16.91
CA ILE A 190 5.32 16.55 -15.70
C ILE A 190 5.23 15.06 -16.04
N ARG A 191 4.27 14.67 -16.90
CA ARG A 191 4.16 13.29 -17.39
C ARG A 191 5.44 12.86 -18.10
N ASP A 192 5.96 13.69 -19.00
CA ASP A 192 7.14 13.36 -19.80
C ASP A 192 8.41 13.27 -18.93
N ALA A 193 8.52 14.10 -17.89
CA ALA A 193 9.58 14.02 -16.89
C ALA A 193 9.58 12.68 -16.16
N ALA A 194 8.40 12.20 -15.72
CA ALA A 194 8.27 10.89 -15.08
C ALA A 194 8.59 9.73 -16.04
N LEU A 195 8.11 9.79 -17.29
CA LEU A 195 8.44 8.80 -18.32
C LEU A 195 9.95 8.72 -18.61
N GLY A 196 10.67 9.81 -18.41
CA GLY A 196 12.13 9.88 -18.55
C GLY A 196 12.91 9.17 -17.44
N ILE A 197 12.26 8.77 -16.34
CA ILE A 197 12.91 8.17 -15.18
C ILE A 197 12.29 6.79 -14.92
N SER A 198 13.08 5.74 -15.14
CA SER A 198 12.62 4.35 -15.01
C SER A 198 12.03 4.07 -13.62
N GLY A 199 10.80 3.56 -13.60
CA GLY A 199 10.07 3.20 -12.38
C GLY A 199 9.49 4.40 -11.62
N ALA A 200 9.65 5.62 -12.12
CA ALA A 200 9.06 6.80 -11.52
C ALA A 200 7.67 7.10 -12.12
N VAL A 201 6.80 7.69 -11.30
CA VAL A 201 5.47 8.16 -11.72
C VAL A 201 5.23 9.55 -11.17
N ALA A 202 4.51 10.38 -11.91
CA ALA A 202 4.05 11.68 -11.44
C ALA A 202 2.62 11.92 -11.88
N THR A 203 1.79 12.42 -10.96
CA THR A 203 0.36 12.63 -11.19
C THR A 203 -0.05 14.02 -10.77
N VAL A 204 -0.74 14.72 -11.66
CA VAL A 204 -1.55 15.90 -11.33
C VAL A 204 -2.99 15.45 -11.16
N GLY A 205 -3.43 15.30 -9.92
CA GLY A 205 -4.75 14.72 -9.60
C GLY A 205 -5.86 15.76 -9.41
N LYS A 206 -5.52 17.03 -9.19
CA LYS A 206 -6.48 18.09 -8.88
C LYS A 206 -6.05 19.41 -9.51
N LEU A 207 -7.03 20.14 -10.06
CA LEU A 207 -6.89 21.51 -10.55
C LEU A 207 -7.90 22.43 -9.87
N GLU A 208 -7.45 23.60 -9.42
CA GLU A 208 -8.28 24.72 -8.98
C GLU A 208 -8.07 25.88 -9.94
N VAL A 209 -9.09 26.18 -10.75
CA VAL A 209 -9.03 27.21 -11.79
C VAL A 209 -9.78 28.45 -11.32
N SER A 210 -9.13 29.60 -11.34
CA SER A 210 -9.70 30.90 -10.99
C SER A 210 -9.60 31.88 -12.18
N PRO A 211 -10.60 32.74 -12.42
CA PRO A 211 -11.88 32.83 -11.70
C PRO A 211 -12.88 31.69 -11.99
N GLY A 212 -12.61 30.84 -12.99
CA GLY A 212 -13.41 29.64 -13.30
C GLY A 212 -14.69 29.89 -14.12
N GLY A 213 -14.93 31.14 -14.55
CA GLY A 213 -16.02 31.46 -15.47
C GLY A 213 -15.75 30.97 -16.88
N ALA A 214 -16.71 30.30 -17.52
CA ALA A 214 -16.54 29.74 -18.87
C ALA A 214 -16.23 30.79 -19.97
N ASN A 215 -16.52 32.07 -19.70
CA ASN A 215 -16.27 33.20 -20.58
C ASN A 215 -15.12 34.11 -20.08
N VAL A 216 -14.32 33.64 -19.12
CA VAL A 216 -13.20 34.38 -18.53
C VAL A 216 -11.92 33.59 -18.76
N ILE A 217 -10.89 34.23 -19.30
CA ILE A 217 -9.53 33.68 -19.37
C ILE A 217 -9.04 33.50 -17.93
N PRO A 218 -8.66 32.29 -17.49
CA PRO A 218 -8.16 32.07 -16.14
C PRO A 218 -6.88 32.84 -15.88
N ASP A 219 -6.83 33.58 -14.77
CA ASP A 219 -5.64 34.25 -14.29
C ASP A 219 -4.80 33.40 -13.36
N ARG A 220 -5.37 32.31 -12.83
CA ARG A 220 -4.67 31.48 -11.86
C ARG A 220 -5.12 30.05 -11.90
N VAL A 221 -4.16 29.13 -11.92
CA VAL A 221 -4.40 27.70 -11.74
C VAL A 221 -3.47 27.17 -10.66
N ARG A 222 -4.05 26.56 -9.62
CA ARG A 222 -3.31 25.75 -8.66
C ARG A 222 -3.52 24.28 -9.00
N MET A 223 -2.44 23.52 -9.06
CA MET A 223 -2.47 22.09 -9.34
C MET A 223 -1.74 21.28 -8.29
N SER A 224 -2.30 20.12 -7.92
CA SER A 224 -1.62 19.17 -7.05
C SER A 224 -0.53 18.42 -7.81
N LEU A 225 0.47 17.93 -7.08
CA LEU A 225 1.49 17.06 -7.61
C LEU A 225 1.80 15.93 -6.63
N ASP A 226 1.75 14.68 -7.10
CA ASP A 226 2.22 13.48 -6.41
C ASP A 226 3.27 12.82 -7.31
N ALA A 227 4.53 12.84 -6.88
CA ALA A 227 5.68 12.27 -7.58
C ALA A 227 6.25 11.11 -6.76
N ARG A 228 6.42 9.93 -7.36
CA ARG A 228 6.93 8.72 -6.69
C ARG A 228 8.08 8.10 -7.46
N ALA A 229 9.02 7.50 -6.73
CA ALA A 229 10.14 6.78 -7.32
C ALA A 229 10.68 5.70 -6.38
N PRO A 230 11.30 4.63 -6.92
CA PRO A 230 11.74 3.48 -6.14
C PRO A 230 12.96 3.71 -5.25
N ASP A 231 13.74 4.77 -5.50
CA ASP A 231 14.90 5.12 -4.69
C ASP A 231 15.09 6.64 -4.62
N VAL A 232 15.92 7.06 -3.65
CA VAL A 232 16.17 8.47 -3.34
C VAL A 232 16.71 9.22 -4.54
N ALA A 233 17.66 8.62 -5.28
CA ALA A 233 18.30 9.27 -6.42
C ALA A 233 17.31 9.54 -7.56
N ARG A 234 16.41 8.59 -7.85
CA ARG A 234 15.35 8.77 -8.84
C ARG A 234 14.27 9.74 -8.37
N LEU A 235 13.94 9.76 -7.08
CA LEU A 235 12.98 10.72 -6.53
C LEU A 235 13.54 12.14 -6.64
N ASP A 236 14.81 12.35 -6.28
CA ASP A 236 15.50 13.63 -6.39
C ASP A 236 15.56 14.10 -7.84
N ALA A 237 15.96 13.21 -8.77
CA ALA A 237 15.97 13.51 -10.20
C ALA A 237 14.58 13.87 -10.72
N LEU A 238 13.52 13.20 -10.25
CA LEU A 238 12.15 13.52 -10.64
C LEU A 238 11.73 14.89 -10.13
N ILE A 239 12.00 15.21 -8.85
CA ILE A 239 11.71 16.52 -8.26
C ILE A 239 12.45 17.64 -9.00
N GLU A 240 13.73 17.42 -9.31
CA GLU A 240 14.55 18.38 -10.07
C GLU A 240 14.02 18.57 -11.49
N SER A 241 13.69 17.47 -12.19
CA SER A 241 13.16 17.53 -13.55
C SER A 241 11.79 18.19 -13.64
N ILE A 242 10.93 18.02 -12.62
CA ILE A 242 9.65 18.72 -12.52
C ILE A 242 9.85 20.16 -12.00
N ALA A 243 10.95 20.46 -11.32
CA ALA A 243 11.25 21.78 -10.76
C ALA A 243 10.15 22.28 -9.79
N PHE A 244 9.72 21.42 -8.85
CA PHE A 244 8.79 21.80 -7.79
C PHE A 244 9.43 21.69 -6.40
N VAL A 245 8.85 22.40 -5.43
CA VAL A 245 9.24 22.28 -4.02
C VAL A 245 8.18 21.43 -3.31
N PRO A 246 8.51 20.21 -2.86
CA PRO A 246 7.57 19.37 -2.12
C PRO A 246 7.17 20.02 -0.80
N SER A 247 5.88 20.00 -0.47
CA SER A 247 5.38 20.34 0.87
C SER A 247 5.43 19.14 1.83
N TYR A 248 5.49 17.93 1.28
CA TYR A 248 5.58 16.69 2.02
C TYR A 248 6.45 15.69 1.25
N ARG A 249 7.29 14.96 1.97
CA ARG A 249 8.20 13.96 1.40
C ARG A 249 8.35 12.76 2.32
N VAL A 250 8.32 11.57 1.73
CA VAL A 250 8.62 10.30 2.38
C VAL A 250 9.71 9.62 1.56
N GLU A 251 10.77 9.19 2.24
CA GLU A 251 11.87 8.48 1.59
C GLU A 251 11.46 7.05 1.23
N PRO A 252 11.96 6.51 0.11
CA PRO A 252 11.82 5.09 -0.20
C PRO A 252 12.51 4.25 0.87
N VAL A 253 12.00 3.04 1.07
CA VAL A 253 12.58 2.08 2.01
C VAL A 253 12.78 0.73 1.32
N GLU A 254 13.99 0.20 1.41
CA GLU A 254 14.29 -1.17 0.99
C GLU A 254 13.74 -2.16 2.02
N LEU A 255 13.12 -3.23 1.54
CA LEU A 255 12.64 -4.31 2.40
C LEU A 255 13.77 -5.30 2.74
N GLY A 256 13.62 -5.95 3.89
CA GLY A 256 14.56 -6.82 4.55
C GLY A 256 15.07 -7.96 3.67
N ALA A 257 16.40 -8.10 3.60
CA ALA A 257 17.06 -9.07 2.76
C ALA A 257 16.81 -10.52 3.22
N GLY A 258 16.61 -10.75 4.52
CA GLY A 258 16.37 -12.09 5.07
C GLY A 258 15.00 -12.61 4.65
N VAL A 259 13.95 -11.82 4.88
CA VAL A 259 12.58 -12.15 4.44
C VAL A 259 12.50 -12.29 2.92
N ARG A 260 13.13 -11.39 2.15
CA ARG A 260 13.16 -11.51 0.69
C ARG A 260 13.84 -12.80 0.22
N ALA A 261 14.97 -13.18 0.81
CA ALA A 261 15.64 -14.43 0.45
C ALA A 261 14.75 -15.65 0.71
N ALA A 262 14.10 -15.70 1.89
CA ALA A 262 13.19 -16.78 2.24
C ALA A 262 11.99 -16.88 1.27
N LEU A 263 11.37 -15.74 0.91
CA LEU A 263 10.28 -15.71 -0.07
C LEU A 263 10.72 -16.21 -1.45
N ARG A 264 11.90 -15.78 -1.92
CA ARG A 264 12.44 -16.22 -3.22
C ARG A 264 12.63 -17.73 -3.25
N GLU A 265 13.17 -18.32 -2.19
CA GLU A 265 13.33 -19.76 -2.06
C GLU A 265 11.97 -20.49 -2.07
N SER A 266 11.02 -20.05 -1.24
CA SER A 266 9.69 -20.66 -1.13
C SER A 266 8.90 -20.60 -2.45
N ILE A 267 9.08 -19.55 -3.26
CA ILE A 267 8.47 -19.45 -4.60
C ILE A 267 9.21 -20.36 -5.59
N ALA A 268 10.54 -20.32 -5.62
CA ALA A 268 11.35 -21.07 -6.57
C ALA A 268 11.18 -22.59 -6.43
N GLU A 269 11.05 -23.11 -5.20
CA GLU A 269 10.82 -24.54 -4.92
C GLU A 269 9.51 -25.07 -5.50
N ARG A 270 8.57 -24.19 -5.82
CA ARG A 270 7.27 -24.52 -6.45
C ARG A 270 7.33 -24.42 -7.98
N GLY A 271 8.49 -24.12 -8.55
CA GLY A 271 8.68 -23.97 -9.99
C GLY A 271 8.03 -22.72 -10.57
N ILE A 272 7.78 -21.71 -9.74
CA ILE A 272 7.18 -20.43 -10.14
C ILE A 272 8.30 -19.42 -10.42
N GLU A 273 8.11 -18.58 -11.44
CA GLU A 273 9.03 -17.46 -11.71
C GLU A 273 9.06 -16.49 -10.53
N VAL A 274 10.28 -16.15 -10.08
CA VAL A 274 10.48 -15.14 -9.03
C VAL A 274 10.50 -13.76 -9.68
N VAL A 275 9.36 -13.08 -9.64
CA VAL A 275 9.26 -11.66 -10.03
C VAL A 275 9.55 -10.77 -8.83
N GLU A 276 10.41 -9.78 -9.02
CA GLU A 276 10.72 -8.75 -8.04
C GLU A 276 10.25 -7.38 -8.52
N LEU A 277 9.58 -6.65 -7.62
CA LEU A 277 9.00 -5.34 -7.90
C LEU A 277 8.92 -4.50 -6.61
N ALA A 278 8.89 -3.17 -6.76
CA ALA A 278 8.63 -2.27 -5.63
C ALA A 278 7.11 -2.10 -5.43
N SER A 279 6.67 -1.89 -4.18
CA SER A 279 5.30 -1.46 -3.91
C SER A 279 5.15 0.03 -4.20
N GLY A 280 4.13 0.39 -4.98
CA GLY A 280 3.73 1.77 -5.21
C GLY A 280 2.91 2.40 -4.07
N ALA A 281 2.40 1.57 -3.16
CA ALA A 281 1.57 1.94 -2.01
C ALA A 281 2.37 1.91 -0.71
N GLY A 282 1.88 2.64 0.30
CA GLY A 282 2.38 2.50 1.67
C GLY A 282 1.91 1.18 2.26
N HIS A 283 2.69 0.62 3.20
CA HIS A 283 2.32 -0.56 3.98
C HIS A 283 3.04 -0.51 5.33
N ASP A 284 2.50 -1.21 6.33
CA ASP A 284 3.11 -1.35 7.65
C ASP A 284 4.51 -1.97 7.58
N ALA A 285 4.75 -2.89 6.64
CA ALA A 285 6.08 -3.45 6.40
C ALA A 285 7.14 -2.39 6.13
N GLY A 286 6.79 -1.30 5.43
CA GLY A 286 7.72 -0.20 5.17
C GLY A 286 8.07 0.60 6.43
N ILE A 287 7.10 0.79 7.33
CA ILE A 287 7.32 1.45 8.61
C ILE A 287 8.30 0.66 9.46
N LEU A 288 8.10 -0.66 9.55
CA LEU A 288 8.98 -1.55 10.30
C LEU A 288 10.37 -1.66 9.66
N ALA A 289 10.46 -1.74 8.33
CA ALA A 289 11.74 -1.74 7.60
C ALA A 289 12.53 -0.44 7.83
N ALA A 290 11.86 0.72 7.82
CA ALA A 290 12.48 2.01 8.09
C ALA A 290 13.03 2.08 9.53
N ALA A 291 12.34 1.41 10.46
CA ALA A 291 12.76 1.21 11.84
C ALA A 291 13.78 0.07 12.04
N LYS A 292 14.32 -0.50 10.95
CA LYS A 292 15.38 -1.53 10.91
C LYS A 292 14.97 -2.95 11.34
N ALA A 293 13.67 -3.28 11.34
CA ALA A 293 13.24 -4.68 11.39
C ALA A 293 13.51 -5.38 10.03
N ASP A 294 13.80 -6.69 10.04
CA ASP A 294 13.86 -7.50 8.81
C ASP A 294 12.44 -7.73 8.29
N SER A 295 11.91 -6.73 7.60
CA SER A 295 10.51 -6.67 7.18
C SER A 295 10.39 -6.85 5.67
N GLY A 296 9.55 -7.76 5.21
CA GLY A 296 9.37 -8.05 3.78
C GLY A 296 7.92 -8.34 3.41
N MET A 297 7.62 -8.31 2.10
CA MET A 297 6.27 -8.52 1.61
C MET A 297 6.20 -9.52 0.46
N LEU A 298 5.09 -10.26 0.44
CA LEU A 298 4.67 -11.15 -0.64
C LEU A 298 3.44 -10.54 -1.33
N PHE A 299 3.56 -10.25 -2.61
CA PHE A 299 2.43 -9.83 -3.43
C PHE A 299 1.69 -11.01 -4.06
N VAL A 300 0.37 -10.90 -4.05
CA VAL A 300 -0.57 -11.74 -4.79
C VAL A 300 -1.07 -10.94 -6.00
N ARG A 301 -1.12 -11.60 -7.15
CA ARG A 301 -1.60 -11.00 -8.40
C ARG A 301 -3.00 -10.38 -8.24
N SER A 302 -3.08 -9.07 -8.48
CA SER A 302 -4.35 -8.37 -8.66
C SER A 302 -4.87 -8.54 -10.09
N LEU A 303 -6.00 -9.22 -10.24
CA LEU A 303 -6.72 -9.36 -11.49
C LEU A 303 -7.49 -8.07 -11.84
N ASN A 304 -8.34 -8.12 -12.85
CA ASN A 304 -9.16 -6.99 -13.30
C ASN A 304 -8.33 -5.73 -13.61
N GLY A 305 -7.14 -5.91 -14.19
CA GLY A 305 -6.25 -4.80 -14.53
C GLY A 305 -5.52 -4.16 -13.33
N GLY A 306 -5.45 -4.85 -12.18
CA GLY A 306 -4.76 -4.33 -11.00
C GLY A 306 -5.59 -3.34 -10.20
N ILE A 307 -6.92 -3.35 -10.36
CA ILE A 307 -7.81 -2.46 -9.61
C ILE A 307 -7.71 -2.75 -8.11
N SER A 308 -7.55 -1.68 -7.33
CA SER A 308 -7.64 -1.64 -5.86
C SER A 308 -8.44 -0.41 -5.43
N HIS A 309 -8.75 -0.27 -4.13
CA HIS A 309 -9.56 0.81 -3.56
C HIS A 309 -10.93 0.92 -4.23
N SER A 310 -11.49 -0.22 -4.61
CA SER A 310 -12.73 -0.36 -5.35
C SER A 310 -13.38 -1.71 -5.04
N PRO A 311 -14.72 -1.83 -5.10
CA PRO A 311 -15.40 -3.12 -4.93
C PRO A 311 -15.05 -4.13 -6.04
N ASP A 312 -14.48 -3.65 -7.14
CA ASP A 312 -14.08 -4.45 -8.31
C ASP A 312 -12.69 -5.12 -8.15
N GLU A 313 -12.07 -5.00 -6.96
CA GLU A 313 -10.83 -5.67 -6.61
C GLU A 313 -10.98 -7.19 -6.68
N LEU A 314 -10.02 -7.85 -7.32
CA LEU A 314 -10.12 -9.27 -7.60
C LEU A 314 -8.75 -9.94 -7.51
N SER A 315 -8.66 -11.01 -6.73
CA SER A 315 -7.60 -12.01 -6.78
C SER A 315 -8.25 -13.39 -6.91
N SER A 316 -7.63 -14.30 -7.67
CA SER A 316 -8.17 -15.65 -7.84
C SER A 316 -8.06 -16.46 -6.56
N ALA A 317 -8.91 -17.47 -6.41
CA ALA A 317 -8.82 -18.38 -5.27
C ALA A 317 -7.50 -19.14 -5.27
N GLU A 318 -7.06 -19.55 -6.46
CA GLU A 318 -5.83 -20.30 -6.69
C GLU A 318 -4.58 -19.48 -6.33
N ASP A 319 -4.53 -18.20 -6.71
CA ASP A 319 -3.41 -17.31 -6.37
C ASP A 319 -3.35 -17.06 -4.85
N VAL A 320 -4.51 -16.88 -4.20
CA VAL A 320 -4.61 -16.71 -2.74
C VAL A 320 -4.16 -17.97 -2.00
N GLU A 321 -4.60 -19.15 -2.44
CA GLU A 321 -4.20 -20.44 -1.88
C GLU A 321 -2.68 -20.63 -1.95
N LEU A 322 -2.12 -20.39 -3.14
CA LEU A 322 -0.69 -20.48 -3.36
C LEU A 322 0.10 -19.47 -2.52
N ALA A 323 -0.40 -18.25 -2.37
CA ALA A 323 0.24 -17.23 -1.54
C ALA A 323 0.31 -17.65 -0.07
N VAL A 324 -0.77 -18.23 0.46
CA VAL A 324 -0.81 -18.75 1.83
C VAL A 324 0.18 -19.91 2.02
N GLU A 325 0.32 -20.78 1.03
CA GLU A 325 1.31 -21.86 1.04
C GLU A 325 2.76 -21.35 1.04
N VAL A 326 3.05 -20.29 0.29
CA VAL A 326 4.36 -19.63 0.29
C VAL A 326 4.61 -18.88 1.61
N LEU A 327 3.60 -18.16 2.11
CA LEU A 327 3.65 -17.47 3.41
C LEU A 327 3.95 -18.46 4.55
N THR A 328 3.26 -19.60 4.55
CA THR A 328 3.44 -20.66 5.56
C THR A 328 4.84 -21.25 5.52
N ASP A 329 5.39 -21.52 4.33
CA ASP A 329 6.76 -22.03 4.20
C ASP A 329 7.81 -21.00 4.62
N THR A 330 7.62 -19.74 4.21
CA THR A 330 8.51 -18.62 4.57
C THR A 330 8.55 -18.43 6.08
N LEU A 331 7.39 -18.47 6.74
CA LEU A 331 7.30 -18.39 8.20
C LEU A 331 8.10 -19.51 8.88
N ARG A 332 8.01 -20.76 8.41
CA ARG A 332 8.81 -21.87 8.96
C ARG A 332 10.31 -21.61 8.83
N ARG A 333 10.77 -21.11 7.68
CA ARG A 333 12.20 -20.81 7.44
C ARG A 333 12.71 -19.72 8.38
N LEU A 334 11.97 -18.63 8.48
CA LEU A 334 12.33 -17.50 9.34
C LEU A 334 12.35 -17.93 10.81
N ALA A 335 11.32 -18.63 11.28
CA ALA A 335 11.24 -19.08 12.67
C ALA A 335 12.26 -20.19 13.04
N SER A 336 12.79 -20.93 12.05
CA SER A 336 13.84 -21.94 12.27
C SER A 336 15.26 -21.35 12.25
N SER A 337 15.40 -20.10 11.79
CA SER A 337 16.67 -19.37 11.73
C SER A 337 16.88 -18.45 12.94
N SER A 338 15.91 -18.46 13.86
CA SER A 338 15.85 -17.69 15.12
C SER A 338 16.42 -18.45 16.31
#